data_AF-A0AAV0DPV2-F1
#
_entry.id   AF-A0AAV0DPV2-F1
#
_cell.length_a   1.000
_cell.length_b   1.000
_cell.length_c   1.000
_cell.angle_alpha   90.00
_cell.angle_beta   90.00
_cell.angle_gamma   90.00
#
_symmetry.space_group_name_H-M   'P 1'
#
loop_
_entity.id
_entity.type
_entity.pdbx_description
1 polymer ?
#
loop_
_entity_poly.entity_id
_entity_poly.type
_entity_poly.pdbx_seq_one_letter_code
_entity_poly.pdbx_strand_id
1 'polypeptide(L)'
;MKSNAGQCFNSQALALVQRLALLDLDPSTAKLAIGFVEPLLSVFSFLFILRIVMSWYPKLPVWKFPYVIVYAPTEPFLSATRKVIPPLGGVDVTPVVWFGLVSFLNEILVGPQGLLVLLSQQLGS
;
A
#
# COMPACT_ATOMS: atom_id res chain seq x y z
N MET A 1 5.81 33.51 40.27
CA MET A 1 4.92 33.85 39.14
C MET A 1 5.72 33.72 37.85
N LYS A 2 5.81 32.52 37.26
CA LYS A 2 6.55 32.30 36.00
C LYS A 2 5.57 32.26 34.83
N SER A 3 6.00 32.88 33.74
CA SER A 3 5.26 33.25 32.53
C SER A 3 4.48 32.10 31.87
N ASN A 4 3.14 32.22 31.88
CA ASN A 4 2.22 31.38 31.07
C ASN A 4 2.13 31.84 29.60
N ALA A 5 2.73 32.99 29.24
CA ALA A 5 2.62 33.56 27.90
C ALA A 5 3.46 32.80 26.86
N GLY A 6 4.62 32.24 27.26
CA GLY A 6 5.50 31.48 26.36
C GLY A 6 4.93 30.11 25.94
N GLN A 7 4.09 29.50 26.78
CA GLN A 7 3.46 28.21 26.48
C GLN A 7 2.30 28.34 25.48
N CYS A 8 1.57 29.45 25.50
CA CYS A 8 0.46 29.72 24.57
C CYS A 8 0.95 29.96 23.13
N PHE A 9 2.04 30.71 22.95
CA PHE A 9 2.59 31.02 21.63
C PHE A 9 3.08 29.78 20.88
N ASN A 10 3.76 28.86 21.58
CA ASN A 10 4.27 27.63 20.97
C ASN A 10 3.14 26.64 20.60
N SER A 11 2.07 26.63 21.40
CA SER A 11 0.88 25.79 21.15
C SER A 11 0.07 26.28 19.95
N GLN A 12 -0.03 27.60 19.76
CA GLN A 12 -0.72 28.19 18.62
C GLN A 12 0.08 28.04 17.32
N ALA A 13 1.40 28.16 17.36
CA ALA A 13 2.27 27.91 16.21
C ALA A 13 2.22 26.44 15.78
N LEU A 14 2.29 25.50 16.73
CA LEU A 14 2.14 24.07 16.43
C LEU A 14 0.73 23.77 15.90
N ALA A 15 -0.31 24.38 16.46
CA ALA A 15 -1.68 24.27 15.94
C ALA A 15 -1.83 24.88 14.54
N LEU A 16 -1.14 25.97 14.21
CA LEU A 16 -1.13 26.56 12.87
C LEU A 16 -0.38 25.67 11.86
N VAL A 17 0.76 25.11 12.24
CA VAL A 17 1.48 24.13 11.41
C VAL A 17 0.63 22.86 11.22
N GLN A 18 -0.05 22.40 12.26
CA GLN A 18 -1.01 21.30 12.19
C GLN A 18 -2.18 21.65 11.25
N ARG A 19 -2.73 22.86 11.34
CA ARG A 19 -3.84 23.35 10.50
C ARG A 19 -3.43 23.54 9.04
N LEU A 20 -2.20 23.95 8.77
CA LEU A 20 -1.64 24.09 7.42
C LEU A 20 -1.33 22.72 6.81
N ALA A 21 -0.86 21.74 7.59
CA ALA A 21 -0.67 20.36 7.14
C ALA A 21 -2.00 19.63 6.88
N LEU A 22 -3.08 20.03 7.57
CA LEU A 22 -4.43 19.46 7.43
C LEU A 22 -5.28 20.10 6.31
N LEU A 23 -4.81 21.17 5.69
CA LEU A 23 -5.61 21.95 4.72
C LEU A 23 -5.65 21.33 3.31
N ASP A 24 -4.81 20.33 3.03
CA ASP A 24 -4.65 19.76 1.68
C ASP A 24 -5.15 18.30 1.53
N LEU A 25 -5.56 17.66 2.64
CA LEU A 25 -6.14 16.31 2.64
C LEU A 25 -7.59 16.38 3.10
N ASP A 26 -8.49 16.71 2.18
CA ASP A 26 -9.93 16.68 2.43
C ASP A 26 -10.37 15.28 2.93
N PRO A 27 -11.02 15.16 4.12
CA PRO A 27 -11.42 13.89 4.70
C PRO A 27 -12.33 13.05 3.80
N SER A 28 -13.12 13.70 2.94
CA SER A 28 -13.93 13.02 1.92
C SER A 28 -13.05 12.32 0.90
N THR A 29 -12.01 13.00 0.43
CA THR A 29 -11.03 12.45 -0.51
C THR A 29 -10.27 11.27 0.10
N ALA A 30 -9.89 11.35 1.39
CA ALA A 30 -9.24 10.23 2.09
C ALA A 30 -10.16 9.00 2.20
N LYS A 31 -11.43 9.18 2.57
CA LYS A 31 -12.41 8.07 2.66
C LYS A 31 -12.68 7.43 1.31
N LEU A 32 -12.81 8.25 0.25
CA LEU A 32 -12.94 7.75 -1.11
C LEU A 32 -11.68 6.99 -1.55
N ALA A 33 -10.50 7.54 -1.28
CA ALA A 33 -9.23 6.89 -1.60
C ALA A 33 -9.09 5.53 -0.92
N ILE A 34 -9.40 5.42 0.38
CA ILE A 34 -9.39 4.13 1.10
C ILE A 34 -10.31 3.11 0.40
N GLY A 35 -11.53 3.53 0.04
CA GLY A 35 -12.50 2.66 -0.62
C GLY A 35 -12.05 2.06 -1.96
N PHE A 36 -11.10 2.69 -2.66
CA PHE A 36 -10.51 2.16 -3.89
C PHE A 36 -9.16 1.48 -3.68
N VAL A 37 -8.32 2.04 -2.81
CA VAL A 37 -6.95 1.55 -2.57
C VAL A 37 -6.96 0.21 -1.84
N GLU A 38 -7.84 0.04 -0.84
CA GLU A 38 -7.94 -1.19 -0.08
C GLU A 38 -8.24 -2.42 -0.96
N PRO A 39 -9.35 -2.46 -1.75
CA PRO A 39 -9.64 -3.60 -2.58
C PRO A 39 -8.58 -3.80 -3.67
N LEU A 40 -7.98 -2.72 -4.18
CA LEU A 40 -6.91 -2.81 -5.17
C LEU A 40 -5.68 -3.53 -4.61
N LEU A 41 -5.18 -3.10 -3.44
CA LEU A 41 -4.03 -3.74 -2.78
C LEU A 41 -4.33 -5.19 -2.38
N SER A 42 -5.55 -5.46 -1.93
CA SER A 42 -6.01 -6.81 -1.59
C SER A 42 -6.03 -7.73 -2.82
N VAL A 43 -6.58 -7.26 -3.95
CA VAL A 43 -6.57 -8.00 -5.22
C VAL A 43 -5.15 -8.26 -5.68
N PHE A 44 -4.27 -7.26 -5.68
CA PHE A 44 -2.88 -7.46 -6.08
C PHE A 44 -2.15 -8.46 -5.16
N SER A 45 -2.39 -8.40 -3.85
CA SER A 45 -1.86 -9.39 -2.90
C SER A 45 -2.29 -10.80 -3.27
N PHE A 46 -3.57 -10.99 -3.57
CA PHE A 46 -4.11 -12.28 -4.02
C PHE A 46 -3.49 -12.73 -5.36
N LEU A 47 -3.36 -11.83 -6.34
CA LEU A 47 -2.72 -12.13 -7.62
C LEU A 47 -1.25 -12.55 -7.44
N PHE A 48 -0.50 -11.91 -6.55
CA PHE A 48 0.87 -12.30 -6.26
C PHE A 48 0.94 -13.68 -5.59
N ILE A 49 0.04 -14.01 -4.66
CA ILE A 49 -0.06 -15.37 -4.12
C ILE A 49 -0.28 -16.40 -5.23
N LEU A 50 -1.23 -16.14 -6.13
CA LEU A 50 -1.45 -17.02 -7.28
C LEU A 50 -0.22 -17.11 -8.19
N ARG A 51 0.53 -16.01 -8.41
CA ARG A 51 1.80 -16.05 -9.14
C ARG A 51 2.85 -16.92 -8.47
N ILE A 52 2.94 -16.93 -7.13
CA ILE A 52 3.84 -17.81 -6.39
C ILE A 52 3.50 -19.26 -6.71
N VAL A 53 2.23 -19.66 -6.60
CA VAL A 53 1.80 -21.04 -6.90
C VAL A 53 2.04 -21.40 -8.36
N MET A 54 1.72 -20.50 -9.30
CA MET A 54 1.98 -20.74 -10.73
C MET A 54 3.47 -20.84 -11.06
N SER A 55 4.33 -20.15 -10.32
CA SER A 55 5.79 -20.20 -10.54
C SER A 55 6.39 -21.58 -10.26
N TRP A 56 5.74 -22.40 -9.43
CA TRP A 56 6.16 -23.78 -9.17
C TRP A 56 5.93 -24.71 -10.37
N TYR A 57 5.08 -24.31 -11.32
CA TYR A 57 4.75 -25.07 -12.51
C TYR A 57 5.14 -24.28 -13.78
N PRO A 58 6.42 -24.25 -14.16
CA PRO A 58 6.92 -23.43 -15.26
C PRO A 58 6.35 -23.80 -16.65
N LYS A 59 5.72 -24.98 -16.78
CA LYS A 59 5.10 -25.44 -18.03
C LYS A 59 3.64 -25.02 -18.19
N LEU A 60 3.10 -24.18 -17.29
CA LEU A 60 1.72 -23.72 -17.38
C LEU A 60 1.48 -22.82 -18.61
N PRO A 61 0.34 -22.96 -19.31
CA PRO A 61 -0.02 -22.09 -20.41
C PRO A 61 -0.52 -20.73 -19.89
N VAL A 62 0.41 -19.87 -19.44
CA VAL A 62 0.11 -18.57 -18.79
C VAL A 62 -0.71 -17.61 -19.65
N TRP A 63 -0.69 -17.77 -20.98
CA TRP A 63 -1.46 -16.97 -21.93
C TRP A 63 -2.89 -17.44 -22.14
N LYS A 64 -3.28 -18.58 -21.56
CA LYS A 64 -4.66 -19.11 -21.65
C LYS A 64 -5.46 -18.73 -20.41
N PHE A 65 -6.77 -18.60 -20.60
CA PHE A 65 -7.71 -18.49 -19.49
C PHE A 65 -7.67 -19.77 -18.65
N PRO A 66 -7.67 -19.70 -17.30
CA PRO A 66 -7.81 -18.50 -16.46
C PRO A 66 -6.49 -17.81 -16.08
N TYR A 67 -5.33 -18.42 -16.37
CA TYR A 67 -4.01 -17.99 -15.91
C TYR A 67 -3.61 -16.58 -16.38
N VAL A 68 -4.08 -16.19 -17.57
CA VAL A 68 -3.80 -14.87 -18.15
C VAL A 68 -4.29 -13.72 -17.27
N ILE A 69 -5.38 -13.90 -16.51
CA ILE A 69 -5.93 -12.88 -15.61
C ILE A 69 -4.95 -12.57 -14.49
N VAL A 70 -4.15 -13.55 -14.08
CA VAL A 70 -3.15 -13.37 -13.03
C VAL A 70 -1.82 -12.94 -13.62
N TYR A 71 -1.42 -13.52 -14.75
CA TYR A 71 -0.14 -13.24 -15.38
C TYR A 71 -0.08 -11.81 -15.94
N ALA A 72 -1.06 -11.39 -16.74
CA ALA A 72 -1.02 -10.11 -17.44
C ALA A 72 -0.86 -8.87 -16.52
N PRO A 73 -1.61 -8.70 -15.42
CA PRO A 73 -1.47 -7.53 -14.55
C PRO A 73 -0.21 -7.56 -13.67
N THR A 74 0.31 -8.74 -13.33
CA THR A 74 1.47 -8.86 -12.43
C THR A 74 2.81 -8.82 -13.20
N GLU A 75 2.82 -9.26 -14.45
CA GLU A 75 4.04 -9.37 -15.25
C GLU A 75 4.87 -8.08 -15.43
N PRO A 76 4.30 -6.88 -15.64
CA PRO A 76 5.13 -5.66 -15.76
C PRO A 76 5.96 -5.38 -14.49
N PHE A 77 5.39 -5.65 -13.31
CA PHE A 77 6.09 -5.50 -12.03
C PHE A 77 7.17 -6.55 -11.84
N LEU A 78 6.82 -7.82 -12.12
CA LEU A 78 7.74 -8.95 -11.96
C LEU A 78 8.90 -8.89 -12.94
N SER A 79 8.64 -8.59 -14.21
CA SER A 79 9.66 -8.46 -15.27
C SER A 79 10.69 -7.38 -14.93
N ALA A 80 10.27 -6.26 -14.35
CA ALA A 80 11.20 -5.22 -13.88
C ALA A 80 12.08 -5.75 -12.72
N THR A 81 11.50 -6.40 -11.72
CA THR A 81 12.25 -6.93 -10.58
C THR A 81 13.14 -8.14 -10.91
N ARG A 82 12.78 -8.94 -11.91
CA ARG A 82 13.59 -10.09 -12.37
C ARG A 82 14.94 -9.68 -12.95
N LYS A 83 15.09 -8.42 -13.39
CA LYS A 83 16.38 -7.87 -13.82
C LYS A 83 17.37 -7.74 -12.65
N VAL A 84 16.86 -7.59 -11.43
CA VAL A 84 17.65 -7.45 -10.21
C VAL A 84 17.74 -8.78 -9.46
N ILE A 85 16.63 -9.50 -9.35
CA ILE A 85 16.51 -10.77 -8.63
C ILE A 85 16.18 -11.87 -9.64
N PRO A 86 17.18 -12.57 -10.19
CA PRO A 86 16.92 -13.63 -11.15
C PRO A 86 16.15 -14.80 -10.51
N PRO A 87 15.41 -15.59 -11.30
CA PRO A 87 14.73 -16.79 -10.80
C PRO A 87 15.73 -17.78 -10.18
N LEU A 88 15.39 -18.34 -9.03
CA LEU A 88 16.23 -19.30 -8.32
C LEU A 88 15.69 -20.71 -8.56
N GLY A 89 16.52 -21.60 -9.13
CA GLY A 89 16.13 -23.01 -9.34
C GLY A 89 14.94 -23.19 -10.29
N GLY A 90 14.72 -22.25 -11.23
CA GLY A 90 13.59 -22.29 -12.17
C GLY A 90 12.25 -21.80 -11.58
N VAL A 91 12.23 -21.39 -10.31
CA VAL A 91 11.07 -20.79 -9.64
C VAL A 91 11.27 -19.28 -9.55
N ASP A 92 10.22 -18.54 -9.87
CA ASP A 92 10.21 -17.09 -9.78
C ASP A 92 9.93 -16.66 -8.32
N VAL A 93 10.95 -16.11 -7.65
CA VAL A 93 10.86 -15.63 -6.27
C VAL A 93 10.34 -14.19 -6.20
N THR A 94 10.36 -13.45 -7.31
CA THR A 94 9.93 -12.05 -7.35
C THR A 94 8.48 -11.82 -6.88
N PRO A 95 7.50 -12.71 -7.13
CA PRO A 95 6.15 -12.54 -6.62
C PRO A 95 6.07 -12.55 -5.09
N VAL A 96 6.96 -13.28 -4.41
CA VAL A 96 7.01 -13.31 -2.92
C VAL A 96 7.40 -11.94 -2.38
N VAL A 97 8.40 -11.31 -2.99
CA VAL A 97 8.87 -9.98 -2.60
C VAL A 97 7.76 -8.95 -2.78
N TRP A 98 7.07 -8.98 -3.92
CA TRP A 98 5.95 -8.08 -4.17
C TRP A 98 4.76 -8.34 -3.25
N PHE A 99 4.44 -9.60 -2.97
CA PHE A 99 3.40 -9.94 -1.99
C PHE A 99 3.71 -9.34 -0.62
N GLY A 100 4.94 -9.48 -0.13
CA GLY A 100 5.38 -8.88 1.13
C GLY A 100 5.29 -7.36 1.11
N LEU A 101 5.74 -6.73 0.02
CA LEU A 101 5.67 -5.27 -0.15
C LEU A 101 4.23 -4.75 -0.15
N VAL A 102 3.34 -5.37 -0.94
CA VAL A 102 1.94 -4.96 -1.01
C VAL A 102 1.22 -5.19 0.32
N SER A 103 1.50 -6.31 1.00
CA SER A 103 0.93 -6.61 2.31
C SER A 103 1.37 -5.60 3.37
N PHE A 104 2.65 -5.23 3.36
CA PHE A 104 3.19 -4.18 4.23
C PHE A 104 2.56 -2.81 3.94
N LEU A 105 2.41 -2.44 2.66
CA LEU A 105 1.73 -1.21 2.28
C LEU A 105 0.26 -1.22 2.71
N ASN A 106 -0.44 -2.34 2.55
CA ASN A 106 -1.83 -2.45 2.96
C ASN A 106 -1.99 -2.21 4.47
N GLU A 107 -1.13 -2.81 5.29
CA GLU A 107 -1.14 -2.61 6.74
C GLU A 107 -0.81 -1.16 7.14
N ILE A 108 0.22 -0.55 6.53
CA ILE A 108 0.62 0.82 6.87
C ILE A 108 -0.39 1.86 6.40
N LEU A 109 -0.94 1.71 5.20
CA LEU A 109 -1.86 2.69 4.65
C LEU A 109 -3.27 2.49 5.22
N VAL A 110 -3.78 1.26 5.21
CA VAL A 110 -5.20 0.95 5.42
C VAL A 110 -5.46 0.09 6.65
N GLY A 111 -4.43 -0.45 7.30
CA GLY A 111 -4.59 -1.29 8.48
C GLY A 111 -5.30 -0.59 9.65
N PRO A 112 -5.65 -1.32 10.73
CA PRO A 112 -6.34 -0.76 11.89
C PRO A 112 -5.62 0.43 12.56
N GLN A 113 -4.29 0.47 12.43
CA GLN A 113 -3.42 1.56 12.88
C GLN A 113 -2.83 2.35 11.71
N GLY A 114 -3.35 2.12 10.51
CA GLY A 114 -2.84 2.68 9.27
C GLY A 114 -2.96 4.19 9.23
N LEU A 115 -2.04 4.83 8.53
CA LEU A 115 -1.91 6.28 8.46
C LEU A 115 -3.22 6.93 7.96
N LEU A 116 -3.88 6.33 6.98
CA LEU A 116 -5.14 6.86 6.43
C LEU A 116 -6.30 6.72 7.43
N VAL A 117 -6.32 5.64 8.22
CA VAL A 117 -7.34 5.42 9.25
C VAL A 117 -7.18 6.45 10.37
N LEU A 118 -5.96 6.65 10.86
CA LEU A 118 -5.66 7.65 11.90
C LEU A 118 -6.01 9.07 11.43
N LEU A 119 -5.63 9.44 10.21
CA LEU A 119 -5.98 10.73 9.62
C LEU A 119 -7.51 10.90 9.45
N SER A 120 -8.22 9.83 9.08
CA SER A 120 -9.67 9.88 8.93
C SER A 120 -10.43 10.11 10.25
N GLN A 121 -9.91 9.55 11.36
CA GLN A 121 -10.51 9.70 12.69
C GLN A 121 -10.29 11.09 13.27
N GLN A 122 -9.11 11.67 13.03
CA GLN A 122 -8.76 13.01 13.50
C GLN A 122 -9.56 14.14 12.84
N LEU A 123 -10.20 13.85 11.70
CA LEU A 123 -11.08 14.76 10.96
C LEU A 123 -12.58 14.58 11.30
N GLY A 124 -12.91 13.59 12.13
CA GLY A 124 -14.28 13.32 12.59
C GLY A 124 -14.62 13.89 13.98
N SER A 125 -13.65 14.52 14.66
CA SER A 125 -13.76 15.18 15.98
C SER A 125 -13.55 16.68 15.88
#